data_AF-A0A9E1BCY0-F1
#
_entry.id   AF-A0A9E1BCY0-F1
#
_cell.length_a   1.000
_cell.length_b   1.000
_cell.length_c   1.000
_cell.angle_alpha   90.00
_cell.angle_beta   90.00
_cell.angle_gamma   90.00
#
_symmetry.space_group_name_H-M   'P 1'
#
loop_
_entity.id
_entity.type
_entity.pdbx_description
1 polymer ?
#
loop_
_entity_poly.entity_id
_entity_poly.type
_entity_poly.pdbx_seq_one_letter_code
_entity_poly.pdbx_strand_id
1 'polypeptide(L)'
;MGKRFFGLFGRKKRQIGRNNGLPKAIAFVDYEHWFISMEKLHHMKPNIQAWFNDLKKKCNIVEVIFFGDFSKFREKETETKRIRAFTNKIIDTYNPDLHYKKDYTDFIILDNIYQKALSNQDAELFIIFSGDGHFSSAAAFLRNFCNKKVGVYGVKNCISMNLKNSADWTVEVPFENEENMPIYDMIFTSLRNTMEKGNKQPTFMKTVEYVSGKYYISATKVKTCVVELIDQGYIIQTKEITKQREPIRVIRPDWRKISEDGIWMNA
;
A
#
# COMPACT_ATOMS: atom_id res chain seq x y z
N MET A 1 -56.03 -8.65 -27.10
CA MET A 1 -55.39 -9.07 -25.84
C MET A 1 -54.11 -9.84 -26.16
N GLY A 2 -52.98 -9.54 -25.48
CA GLY A 2 -51.84 -10.48 -25.37
C GLY A 2 -50.59 -10.23 -26.25
N LYS A 3 -49.82 -9.18 -25.99
CA LYS A 3 -48.38 -9.09 -26.38
C LYS A 3 -47.55 -9.98 -25.43
N ARG A 4 -46.74 -10.91 -25.94
CA ARG A 4 -45.67 -11.59 -25.19
C ARG A 4 -44.31 -11.09 -25.67
N PHE A 5 -43.75 -10.17 -24.89
CA PHE A 5 -42.33 -9.78 -24.93
C PHE A 5 -41.49 -10.91 -24.34
N PHE A 6 -40.60 -11.51 -25.13
CA PHE A 6 -39.48 -12.27 -24.59
C PHE A 6 -38.34 -11.29 -24.30
N GLY A 7 -38.18 -10.94 -23.01
CA GLY A 7 -37.03 -10.18 -22.53
C GLY A 7 -35.78 -11.06 -22.53
N LEU A 8 -34.83 -10.75 -23.42
CA LEU A 8 -33.45 -11.21 -23.26
C LEU A 8 -32.85 -10.51 -22.03
N PHE A 9 -32.67 -11.27 -20.95
CA PHE A 9 -31.84 -10.86 -19.81
C PHE A 9 -30.37 -10.85 -20.24
N GLY A 10 -29.91 -9.71 -20.76
CA GLY A 10 -28.50 -9.42 -20.89
C GLY A 10 -27.85 -9.32 -19.51
N ARG A 11 -26.90 -10.22 -19.23
CA ARG A 11 -25.94 -10.10 -18.12
C ARG A 11 -25.24 -8.74 -18.22
N LYS A 12 -25.58 -7.80 -17.33
CA LYS A 12 -24.82 -6.55 -17.15
C LYS A 12 -23.39 -6.91 -16.72
N LYS A 13 -22.43 -6.81 -17.63
CA LYS A 13 -21.01 -6.64 -17.28
C LYS A 13 -20.92 -5.43 -16.36
N ARG A 14 -20.28 -5.59 -15.19
CA ARG A 14 -19.90 -4.50 -14.29
C ARG A 14 -19.06 -3.50 -15.09
N GLN A 15 -19.65 -2.37 -15.48
CA GLN A 15 -18.92 -1.25 -16.06
C GLN A 15 -18.09 -0.61 -14.95
N ILE A 16 -16.78 -0.84 -14.99
CA ILE A 16 -15.81 0.03 -14.32
C ILE A 16 -15.67 1.26 -15.23
N GLY A 17 -16.13 2.41 -14.75
CA GLY A 17 -16.02 3.70 -15.45
C GLY A 17 -17.31 4.51 -15.39
N ARG A 18 -17.52 5.28 -14.31
CA ARG A 18 -18.39 6.47 -14.37
C ARG A 18 -17.58 7.57 -15.06
N ASN A 19 -18.08 8.13 -16.15
CA ASN A 19 -17.50 9.35 -16.74
C ASN A 19 -17.74 10.52 -15.78
N ASN A 20 -16.81 10.69 -14.84
CA ASN A 20 -16.76 11.75 -13.82
C ASN A 20 -15.84 12.90 -14.24
N GLY A 21 -15.42 12.95 -15.51
CA GLY A 21 -14.49 13.96 -16.04
C GLY A 21 -13.02 13.72 -15.69
N LEU A 22 -12.68 12.66 -14.93
CA LEU A 22 -11.29 12.32 -14.62
C LEU A 22 -10.59 11.65 -15.83
N PRO A 23 -9.29 11.90 -16.03
CA PRO A 23 -8.54 11.37 -17.16
C PRO A 23 -8.47 9.85 -17.13
N LYS A 24 -8.53 9.21 -18.30
CA LYS A 24 -8.26 7.77 -18.43
C LYS A 24 -6.79 7.48 -18.18
N ALA A 25 -6.49 6.54 -17.29
CA ALA A 25 -5.13 6.27 -16.86
C ALA A 25 -4.67 4.82 -17.03
N ILE A 26 -3.38 4.64 -17.35
CA ILE A 26 -2.68 3.36 -17.31
C ILE A 26 -1.57 3.45 -16.27
N ALA A 27 -1.46 2.44 -15.40
CA ALA A 27 -0.44 2.40 -14.36
C ALA A 27 0.55 1.25 -14.54
N PHE A 28 1.83 1.56 -14.36
CA PHE A 28 2.96 0.64 -14.41
C PHE A 28 3.60 0.63 -13.03
N VAL A 29 3.61 -0.53 -12.40
CA VAL A 29 4.03 -0.67 -11.00
C VAL A 29 5.28 -1.52 -10.92
N ASP A 30 6.39 -0.91 -10.56
CA ASP A 30 7.60 -1.61 -10.12
C ASP A 30 7.36 -2.12 -8.69
N TYR A 31 6.72 -3.29 -8.59
CA TYR A 31 6.31 -3.86 -7.32
C TYR A 31 7.51 -4.33 -6.50
N GLU A 32 8.55 -4.79 -7.17
CA GLU A 32 9.78 -5.21 -6.50
C GLU A 32 10.45 -4.03 -5.80
N HIS A 33 10.69 -2.93 -6.51
CA HIS A 33 11.25 -1.75 -5.89
C HIS A 33 10.34 -1.20 -4.78
N TRP A 34 9.02 -1.19 -5.00
CA TRP A 34 8.07 -0.74 -3.98
C TRP A 34 8.16 -1.61 -2.71
N PHE A 35 8.11 -2.93 -2.85
CA PHE A 35 8.15 -3.87 -1.73
C PHE A 35 9.46 -3.76 -0.96
N ILE A 36 10.60 -3.85 -1.65
CA ILE A 36 11.93 -3.84 -1.02
C ILE A 36 12.17 -2.51 -0.29
N SER A 37 11.80 -1.39 -0.91
CA SER A 37 12.01 -0.07 -0.31
C SER A 37 11.11 0.16 0.91
N MET A 38 9.84 -0.28 0.86
CA MET A 38 8.95 -0.22 2.03
C MET A 38 9.45 -1.07 3.19
N GLU A 39 9.93 -2.29 2.92
CA GLU A 39 10.43 -3.20 3.95
C GLU A 39 11.72 -2.68 4.60
N LYS A 40 12.65 -2.16 3.79
CA LYS A 40 13.94 -1.67 4.28
C LYS A 40 13.88 -0.34 5.00
N LEU A 41 13.10 0.63 4.51
CA LEU A 41 13.12 2.01 5.01
C LEU A 41 11.99 2.32 5.98
N HIS A 42 10.86 1.66 5.84
CA HIS A 42 9.67 1.94 6.63
C HIS A 42 9.23 0.76 7.49
N HIS A 43 9.85 -0.41 7.33
CA HIS A 43 9.43 -1.66 8.01
C HIS A 43 7.96 -1.99 7.74
N MET A 44 7.49 -1.68 6.53
CA MET A 44 6.12 -1.87 6.08
C MET A 44 6.08 -2.74 4.83
N LYS A 45 4.92 -3.34 4.57
CA LYS A 45 4.62 -3.93 3.27
C LYS A 45 3.87 -2.90 2.40
N PRO A 46 3.89 -3.02 1.06
CA PRO A 46 3.06 -2.22 0.18
C PRO A 46 1.57 -2.21 0.59
N ASN A 47 0.99 -1.02 0.73
CA ASN A 47 -0.46 -0.86 0.90
C ASN A 47 -1.14 -0.59 -0.46
N ILE A 48 -1.42 -1.67 -1.18
CA ILE A 48 -2.04 -1.63 -2.51
C ILE A 48 -3.42 -0.95 -2.45
N GLN A 49 -4.21 -1.23 -1.41
CA GLN A 49 -5.55 -0.66 -1.27
C GLN A 49 -5.51 0.86 -1.10
N ALA A 50 -4.64 1.38 -0.23
CA ALA A 50 -4.50 2.80 0.00
C ALA A 50 -4.05 3.52 -1.29
N TRP A 51 -3.08 2.95 -2.01
CA TRP A 51 -2.64 3.48 -3.29
C TRP A 51 -3.77 3.53 -4.34
N PHE A 52 -4.55 2.45 -4.49
CA PHE A 52 -5.71 2.46 -5.39
C PHE A 52 -6.78 3.47 -4.96
N ASN A 53 -7.02 3.63 -3.65
CA ASN A 53 -7.98 4.61 -3.13
C ASN A 53 -7.55 6.04 -3.45
N ASP A 54 -6.26 6.33 -3.36
CA ASP A 54 -5.69 7.62 -3.72
C ASP A 54 -5.74 7.87 -5.24
N LEU A 55 -5.43 6.86 -6.07
CA LEU A 55 -5.55 6.93 -7.52
C LEU A 55 -6.98 7.21 -8.01
N LYS A 56 -7.99 6.57 -7.41
CA LYS A 56 -9.41 6.77 -7.77
C LYS A 56 -9.89 8.21 -7.61
N LYS A 57 -9.19 9.02 -6.80
CA LYS A 57 -9.47 10.46 -6.64
C LYS A 57 -8.92 11.28 -7.81
N LYS A 58 -7.92 10.76 -8.52
CA LYS A 58 -7.15 11.47 -9.56
C LYS A 58 -7.51 11.05 -10.98
N CYS A 59 -7.92 9.79 -11.17
CA CYS A 59 -8.09 9.24 -12.52
C CYS A 59 -9.10 8.09 -12.61
N ASN A 60 -9.52 7.82 -13.85
CA ASN A 60 -10.25 6.62 -14.23
C ASN A 60 -9.25 5.56 -14.71
N ILE A 61 -8.91 4.63 -13.83
CA ILE A 61 -7.94 3.56 -14.13
C ILE A 61 -8.51 2.61 -15.18
N VAL A 62 -7.87 2.57 -16.35
CA VAL A 62 -8.18 1.66 -17.46
C VAL A 62 -7.40 0.35 -17.32
N GLU A 63 -6.15 0.44 -16.90
CA GLU A 63 -5.24 -0.69 -16.81
C GLU A 63 -4.18 -0.45 -15.73
N VAL A 64 -3.84 -1.50 -14.99
CA VAL A 64 -2.72 -1.51 -14.04
C VAL A 64 -1.95 -2.79 -14.26
N ILE A 65 -0.63 -2.65 -14.41
CA ILE A 65 0.29 -3.76 -14.63
C ILE A 65 1.33 -3.73 -13.50
N PHE A 66 1.46 -4.86 -12.80
CA PHE A 66 2.48 -5.05 -11.78
C PHE A 66 3.65 -5.83 -12.35
N PHE A 67 4.85 -5.35 -12.09
CA PHE A 67 6.11 -5.91 -12.55
C PHE A 67 7.00 -6.22 -11.36
N GLY A 68 7.80 -7.28 -11.45
CA GLY A 68 8.83 -7.59 -10.48
C GLY A 68 9.29 -9.03 -10.60
N ASP A 69 10.50 -9.31 -10.12
CA ASP A 69 10.99 -10.67 -10.00
C ASP A 69 10.41 -11.28 -8.71
N PHE A 70 9.29 -12.00 -8.87
CA PHE A 70 8.59 -12.56 -7.71
C PHE A 70 9.36 -13.72 -7.06
N SER A 71 10.38 -14.27 -7.72
CA SER A 71 11.24 -15.30 -7.13
C SER A 71 12.06 -14.77 -5.94
N LYS A 72 12.30 -13.45 -5.89
CA LYS A 72 13.02 -12.79 -4.79
C LYS A 72 12.19 -12.66 -3.52
N PHE A 73 10.87 -12.81 -3.58
CA PHE A 73 10.02 -12.75 -2.40
C PHE A 73 9.81 -14.14 -1.78
N ARG A 74 10.14 -14.28 -0.49
CA ARG A 74 9.76 -15.49 0.28
C ARG A 74 8.24 -15.70 0.27
N GLU A 75 7.48 -14.62 0.23
CA GLU A 75 6.02 -14.57 0.34
C GLU A 75 5.33 -14.44 -1.04
N LYS A 76 5.98 -14.85 -2.13
CA LYS A 76 5.52 -14.60 -3.51
C LYS A 76 4.07 -14.96 -3.77
N GLU A 77 3.60 -16.09 -3.26
CA GLU A 77 2.22 -16.55 -3.47
C GLU A 77 1.21 -15.64 -2.76
N THR A 78 1.54 -15.21 -1.54
CA THR A 78 0.74 -14.27 -0.76
C THR A 78 0.67 -12.92 -1.46
N GLU A 79 1.81 -12.38 -1.90
CA GLU A 79 1.86 -11.08 -2.58
C GLU A 79 1.15 -11.11 -3.93
N THR A 80 1.32 -12.18 -4.72
CA THR A 80 0.60 -12.36 -5.98
C THR A 80 -0.91 -12.43 -5.75
N LYS A 81 -1.37 -13.13 -4.70
CA LYS A 81 -2.79 -13.17 -4.32
C LYS A 81 -3.31 -11.78 -3.92
N ARG A 82 -2.52 -11.01 -3.16
CA ARG A 82 -2.87 -9.62 -2.78
C ARG A 82 -3.00 -8.71 -4.00
N ILE A 83 -2.10 -8.80 -4.98
CA ILE A 83 -2.19 -8.04 -6.23
C ILE A 83 -3.41 -8.47 -7.06
N ARG A 84 -3.69 -9.78 -7.15
CA ARG A 84 -4.84 -10.34 -7.89
C ARG A 84 -6.20 -9.88 -7.37
N ALA A 85 -6.29 -9.37 -6.14
CA ALA A 85 -7.49 -8.72 -5.65
C ALA A 85 -7.84 -7.42 -6.41
N PHE A 86 -6.86 -6.80 -7.09
CA PHE A 86 -7.00 -5.53 -7.81
C PHE A 86 -6.85 -5.69 -9.32
N THR A 87 -5.92 -6.52 -9.79
CA THR A 87 -5.67 -6.75 -11.21
C THR A 87 -5.07 -8.12 -11.46
N ASN A 88 -5.41 -8.73 -12.59
CA ASN A 88 -4.79 -9.99 -13.03
C ASN A 88 -3.55 -9.75 -13.92
N LYS A 89 -3.21 -8.50 -14.23
CA LYS A 89 -2.04 -8.16 -15.06
C LYS A 89 -0.79 -8.05 -14.20
N ILE A 90 -0.12 -9.19 -14.05
CA ILE A 90 1.13 -9.35 -13.32
C ILE A 90 2.15 -9.91 -14.31
N ILE A 91 3.27 -9.23 -14.47
CA ILE A 91 4.38 -9.64 -15.32
C ILE A 91 5.53 -10.00 -14.39
N ASP A 92 5.79 -11.31 -14.28
CA ASP A 92 6.95 -11.83 -13.55
C ASP A 92 8.19 -11.63 -14.43
N THR A 93 9.16 -10.88 -13.91
CA THR A 93 10.39 -10.51 -14.63
C THR A 93 11.57 -11.42 -14.29
N TYR A 94 11.31 -12.54 -13.60
CA TYR A 94 12.30 -13.57 -13.30
C TYR A 94 13.10 -14.00 -14.53
N ASN A 95 14.43 -13.95 -14.42
CA ASN A 95 15.35 -14.46 -15.41
C ASN A 95 15.89 -15.84 -14.97
N PRO A 96 15.59 -16.93 -15.70
CA PRO A 96 16.03 -18.28 -15.35
C PRO A 96 17.51 -18.56 -15.64
N ASP A 97 18.23 -17.65 -16.31
CA ASP A 97 19.64 -17.88 -16.66
C ASP A 97 20.55 -17.90 -15.42
N LEU A 98 21.21 -19.04 -15.20
CA LEU A 98 22.09 -19.29 -14.06
C LEU A 98 23.45 -18.57 -14.19
N HIS A 99 23.87 -18.21 -15.41
CA HIS A 99 25.20 -17.68 -15.68
C HIS A 99 25.25 -16.15 -15.72
N TYR A 100 24.15 -15.48 -16.07
CA TYR A 100 24.06 -14.02 -16.13
C TYR A 100 22.83 -13.47 -15.39
N LYS A 101 23.00 -13.13 -14.11
CA LYS A 101 21.99 -12.46 -13.28
C LYS A 101 21.87 -10.97 -13.61
N LYS A 102 21.41 -10.65 -14.81
CA LYS A 102 21.02 -9.27 -15.16
C LYS A 102 19.55 -9.07 -14.83
N ASP A 103 19.25 -7.99 -14.10
CA ASP A 103 17.88 -7.57 -13.83
C ASP A 103 17.33 -6.86 -15.07
N TYR A 104 16.19 -7.34 -15.58
CA TYR A 104 15.55 -6.81 -16.77
C TYR A 104 14.24 -6.07 -16.45
N THR A 105 13.89 -5.93 -15.17
CA THR A 105 12.61 -5.36 -14.74
C THR A 105 12.41 -3.96 -15.33
N ASP A 106 13.41 -3.09 -15.23
CA ASP A 106 13.37 -1.74 -15.80
C ASP A 106 13.13 -1.75 -17.32
N PHE A 107 13.84 -2.61 -18.05
CA PHE A 107 13.71 -2.72 -19.50
C PHE A 107 12.32 -3.19 -19.91
N ILE A 108 11.75 -4.18 -19.20
CA ILE A 108 10.41 -4.71 -19.47
C ILE A 108 9.35 -3.64 -19.17
N ILE A 109 9.51 -2.88 -18.08
CA ILE A 109 8.61 -1.77 -17.74
C ILE A 109 8.68 -0.68 -18.82
N LEU A 110 9.89 -0.26 -19.21
CA LEU A 110 10.11 0.76 -20.25
C LEU A 110 9.46 0.34 -21.57
N ASP A 111 9.70 -0.89 -22.02
CA ASP A 111 9.09 -1.44 -23.23
C ASP A 111 7.54 -1.39 -23.15
N ASN A 112 6.96 -1.80 -22.03
CA ASN A 112 5.51 -1.72 -21.82
C ASN A 112 4.99 -0.28 -21.83
N ILE A 113 5.71 0.68 -21.25
CA ILE A 113 5.35 2.09 -21.30
C ILE A 113 5.31 2.59 -22.74
N TYR A 114 6.36 2.34 -23.53
CA TYR A 114 6.42 2.78 -24.92
C TYR A 114 5.36 2.11 -25.80
N GLN A 115 5.17 0.80 -25.67
CA GLN A 115 4.12 0.09 -26.40
C GLN A 115 2.73 0.66 -26.11
N LYS A 116 2.43 1.00 -24.85
CA LYS A 116 1.15 1.61 -24.47
C LYS A 116 1.02 3.05 -24.92
N ALA A 117 2.09 3.82 -24.90
CA ALA A 117 2.12 5.18 -25.45
C ALA A 117 1.74 5.21 -26.94
N LEU A 118 2.22 4.22 -27.70
CA LEU A 118 1.98 4.10 -29.14
C LEU A 118 0.63 3.47 -29.49
N SER A 119 0.17 2.49 -28.70
CA SER A 119 -1.04 1.72 -29.01
C SER A 119 -2.32 2.25 -28.37
N ASN A 120 -2.23 3.03 -27.28
CA ASN A 120 -3.41 3.49 -26.54
C ASN A 120 -3.57 5.01 -26.61
N GLN A 121 -4.22 5.47 -27.69
CA GLN A 121 -4.47 6.90 -27.91
C GLN A 121 -5.44 7.50 -26.89
N ASP A 122 -6.35 6.69 -26.36
CA ASP A 122 -7.38 7.06 -25.38
C ASP A 122 -6.84 7.34 -23.97
N ALA A 123 -5.68 6.79 -23.62
CA ALA A 123 -5.08 7.02 -22.31
C ALA A 123 -4.52 8.45 -22.26
N GLU A 124 -4.97 9.27 -21.31
CA GLU A 124 -4.55 10.66 -21.15
C GLU A 124 -3.47 10.80 -20.07
N LEU A 125 -3.40 9.83 -19.15
CA LEU A 125 -2.52 9.85 -17.99
C LEU A 125 -1.77 8.53 -17.85
N PHE A 126 -0.47 8.61 -17.68
CA PHE A 126 0.41 7.49 -17.40
C PHE A 126 0.89 7.59 -15.96
N ILE A 127 0.68 6.52 -15.19
CA ILE A 127 1.15 6.43 -13.80
C ILE A 127 2.37 5.53 -13.77
N ILE A 128 3.49 6.06 -13.29
CA ILE A 128 4.71 5.29 -13.05
C ILE A 128 4.88 5.16 -11.54
N PHE A 129 4.77 3.95 -11.01
CA PHE A 129 5.11 3.68 -9.62
C PHE A 129 6.52 3.10 -9.58
N SER A 130 7.51 3.98 -9.46
CA SER A 130 8.90 3.64 -9.18
C SER A 130 9.63 4.89 -8.67
N GLY A 131 10.74 4.66 -7.97
CA GLY A 131 11.67 5.72 -7.58
C GLY A 131 12.83 5.90 -8.57
N ASP A 132 13.00 4.97 -9.51
CA ASP A 132 14.22 4.88 -10.32
C ASP A 132 14.32 6.00 -11.37
N GLY A 133 15.49 6.64 -11.43
CA GLY A 133 15.81 7.63 -12.44
C GLY A 133 15.82 7.10 -13.87
N HIS A 134 15.95 5.79 -14.10
CA HIS A 134 15.88 5.17 -15.44
C HIS A 134 14.56 5.47 -16.16
N PHE A 135 13.46 5.70 -15.42
CA PHE A 135 12.16 6.04 -16.00
C PHE A 135 12.00 7.51 -16.37
N SER A 136 12.96 8.38 -16.02
CA SER A 136 12.87 9.84 -16.28
C SER A 136 12.72 10.14 -17.77
N SER A 137 13.48 9.43 -18.62
CA SER A 137 13.42 9.60 -20.08
C SER A 137 12.05 9.19 -20.65
N ALA A 138 11.46 8.11 -20.13
CA ALA A 138 10.13 7.67 -20.55
C ALA A 138 9.04 8.66 -20.11
N ALA A 139 9.12 9.18 -18.88
CA ALA A 139 8.23 10.22 -18.39
C ALA A 139 8.31 11.50 -19.25
N ALA A 140 9.53 11.97 -19.54
CA ALA A 140 9.75 13.11 -20.42
C ALA A 140 9.23 12.87 -21.85
N PHE A 141 9.43 11.66 -22.38
CA PHE A 141 8.91 11.27 -23.69
C PHE A 141 7.38 11.36 -23.75
N LEU A 142 6.70 10.75 -22.79
CA LEU A 142 5.23 10.78 -22.68
C LEU A 142 4.70 12.22 -22.63
N ARG A 143 5.31 13.06 -21.80
CA ARG A 143 4.88 14.45 -21.60
C ARG A 143 5.14 15.32 -22.82
N ASN A 144 6.37 15.29 -23.33
CA ASN A 144 6.83 16.27 -24.32
C ASN A 144 6.50 15.85 -25.76
N PHE A 145 6.40 14.55 -26.05
CA PHE A 145 6.23 14.04 -27.42
C PHE A 145 4.89 13.33 -27.63
N CYS A 146 4.34 12.67 -26.60
CA CYS A 146 3.04 11.99 -26.72
C CYS A 146 1.86 12.84 -26.22
N ASN A 147 2.13 14.05 -25.69
CA ASN A 147 1.13 14.93 -25.08
C ASN A 147 0.27 14.20 -24.02
N LYS A 148 0.91 13.36 -23.20
CA LYS A 148 0.29 12.62 -22.09
C LYS A 148 0.69 13.22 -20.75
N LYS A 149 -0.22 13.22 -19.78
CA LYS A 149 0.15 13.55 -18.40
C LYS A 149 0.88 12.37 -17.77
N VAL A 150 1.80 12.65 -16.85
CA VAL A 150 2.58 11.66 -16.11
C VAL A 150 2.45 11.92 -14.61
N GLY A 151 1.95 10.92 -13.89
CA GLY A 151 1.96 10.88 -12.43
C GLY A 151 2.98 9.89 -11.92
N VAL A 152 3.78 10.28 -10.93
CA VAL A 152 4.74 9.38 -10.29
C VAL A 152 4.32 9.06 -8.87
N TYR A 153 4.35 7.78 -8.52
CA TYR A 153 4.38 7.33 -7.13
C TYR A 153 5.75 6.73 -6.84
N GLY A 154 6.23 6.90 -5.62
CA GLY A 154 7.40 6.17 -5.17
C GLY A 154 7.54 6.19 -3.66
N VAL A 155 8.45 5.38 -3.15
CA VAL A 155 8.70 5.31 -1.71
C VAL A 155 9.42 6.59 -1.26
N LYS A 156 9.02 7.13 -0.10
CA LYS A 156 9.59 8.34 0.51
C LYS A 156 11.10 8.16 0.62
N ASN A 157 11.84 9.19 0.24
CA ASN A 157 13.31 9.19 0.14
C ASN A 157 13.93 8.23 -0.91
N CYS A 158 13.12 7.61 -1.79
CA CYS A 158 13.60 6.74 -2.87
C CYS A 158 13.35 7.26 -4.28
N ILE A 159 12.79 8.46 -4.44
CA ILE A 159 12.44 8.97 -5.78
C ILE A 159 13.54 9.87 -6.32
N SER A 160 14.09 9.51 -7.48
CA SER A 160 15.04 10.32 -8.23
C SER A 160 14.50 11.71 -8.54
N MET A 161 15.32 12.73 -8.30
CA MET A 161 14.97 14.12 -8.63
C MET A 161 14.68 14.31 -10.14
N ASN A 162 15.42 13.59 -10.99
CA ASN A 162 15.20 13.65 -12.44
C ASN A 162 13.82 13.09 -12.82
N LEU A 163 13.38 12.03 -12.13
CA LEU A 163 12.06 11.45 -12.37
C LEU A 163 10.96 12.42 -11.89
N LYS A 164 11.14 13.04 -10.71
CA LYS A 164 10.21 14.08 -10.20
C LYS A 164 10.05 15.23 -11.20
N ASN A 165 11.15 15.75 -11.71
CA ASN A 165 11.15 16.86 -12.68
C ASN A 165 10.55 16.47 -14.05
N SER A 166 10.53 15.17 -14.36
CA SER A 166 9.97 14.63 -15.60
C SER A 166 8.48 14.29 -15.51
N ALA A 167 7.88 14.38 -14.32
CA ALA A 167 6.46 14.14 -14.08
C ALA A 167 5.65 15.44 -13.96
N ASP A 168 4.33 15.37 -14.14
CA ASP A 168 3.40 16.47 -13.85
C ASP A 168 3.10 16.57 -12.35
N TRP A 169 3.16 15.45 -11.64
CA TRP A 169 3.02 15.39 -10.20
C TRP A 169 3.70 14.14 -9.63
N THR A 170 4.06 14.21 -8.36
CA THR A 170 4.67 13.10 -7.61
C THR A 170 3.94 12.90 -6.29
N VAL A 171 3.77 11.65 -5.86
CA VAL A 171 3.23 11.27 -4.56
C VAL A 171 4.19 10.28 -3.89
N GLU A 172 4.49 10.50 -2.62
CA GLU A 172 5.36 9.62 -1.83
C GLU A 172 4.53 8.70 -0.94
N VAL A 173 4.96 7.45 -0.80
CA VAL A 173 4.42 6.46 0.15
C VAL A 173 5.50 6.01 1.15
N PRO A 174 5.19 5.53 2.37
CA PRO A 174 3.85 5.45 2.98
C PRO A 174 3.20 6.83 3.07
N PHE A 175 1.87 6.87 2.98
CA PHE A 175 1.13 8.12 3.19
C PHE A 175 1.32 8.61 4.64
N GLU A 176 1.11 9.89 4.91
CA GLU A 176 1.30 10.46 6.27
C GLU A 176 0.52 9.70 7.35
N ASN A 177 -0.71 9.27 7.02
CA ASN A 177 -1.56 8.48 7.92
C ASN A 177 -1.11 7.03 8.12
N GLU A 178 -0.05 6.59 7.43
CA GLU A 178 0.53 5.26 7.51
C GLU A 178 1.89 5.24 8.23
N GLU A 179 2.53 6.40 8.46
CA GLU A 179 3.87 6.47 9.05
C GLU A 179 3.98 5.84 10.44
N ASN A 180 2.89 5.83 11.20
CA ASN A 180 2.85 5.25 12.55
C ASN A 180 2.49 3.75 12.56
N MET A 181 2.12 3.15 11.42
CA MET A 181 1.69 1.75 11.35
C MET A 181 2.70 0.74 11.92
N PRO A 182 4.02 0.87 11.68
CA PRO A 182 5.00 -0.04 12.29
C PRO A 182 4.95 0.01 13.82
N ILE A 183 4.74 1.19 14.39
CA ILE A 183 4.67 1.38 15.84
C ILE A 183 3.36 0.81 16.38
N TYR A 184 2.26 0.94 15.64
CA TYR A 184 0.99 0.31 16.00
C TYR A 184 1.11 -1.21 16.04
N ASP A 185 1.75 -1.83 15.05
CA ASP A 185 2.01 -3.29 15.05
C ASP A 185 2.79 -3.72 16.30
N MET A 186 3.83 -2.98 16.67
CA MET A 186 4.63 -3.26 17.88
C MET A 186 3.80 -3.10 19.16
N ILE A 187 2.93 -2.10 19.22
CA ILE A 187 2.02 -1.86 20.35
C ILE A 187 1.03 -3.02 20.46
N PHE A 188 0.32 -3.37 19.38
CA PHE A 188 -0.68 -4.44 19.40
C PHE A 188 -0.08 -5.81 19.67
N THR A 189 1.06 -6.12 19.05
CA THR A 189 1.83 -7.34 19.33
C THR A 189 2.21 -7.42 20.82
N SER A 190 2.66 -6.31 21.42
CA SER A 190 3.02 -6.27 22.84
C SER A 190 1.82 -6.41 23.77
N LEU A 191 0.69 -5.81 23.41
CA LEU A 191 -0.56 -5.90 24.15
C LEU A 191 -1.11 -7.32 24.13
N ARG A 192 -1.17 -7.97 22.97
CA ARG A 192 -1.57 -9.38 22.85
C ARG A 192 -0.70 -10.27 23.73
N ASN A 193 0.62 -10.20 23.57
CA ASN A 193 1.57 -11.02 24.33
C ASN A 193 1.42 -10.83 25.84
N THR A 194 1.08 -9.63 26.29
CA THR A 194 0.86 -9.33 27.71
C THR A 194 -0.44 -9.95 28.21
N MET A 195 -1.50 -9.89 27.41
CA MET A 195 -2.81 -10.44 27.74
C MET A 195 -2.82 -11.97 27.75
N GLU A 196 -2.18 -12.62 26.77
CA GLU A 196 -2.09 -14.08 26.68
C GLU A 196 -1.35 -14.70 27.88
N LYS A 197 -0.34 -14.00 28.41
CA LYS A 197 0.40 -14.45 29.59
C LYS A 197 -0.42 -14.38 30.89
N GLY A 198 -1.57 -13.69 30.91
CA GLY A 198 -2.54 -13.64 32.02
C GLY A 198 -2.06 -13.01 33.34
N ASN A 199 -0.75 -12.80 33.52
CA ASN A 199 -0.14 -12.44 34.80
C ASN A 199 0.04 -10.93 35.01
N LYS A 200 -0.14 -10.11 33.96
CA LYS A 200 0.08 -8.65 34.02
C LYS A 200 -1.04 -7.92 33.31
N GLN A 201 -1.60 -6.91 33.99
CA GLN A 201 -2.56 -6.01 33.37
C GLN A 201 -1.83 -4.95 32.52
N PRO A 202 -2.18 -4.78 31.24
CA PRO A 202 -1.57 -3.78 30.39
C PRO A 202 -2.06 -2.39 30.79
N THR A 203 -1.16 -1.56 31.33
CA THR A 203 -1.43 -0.15 31.61
C THR A 203 -0.73 0.74 30.59
N PHE A 204 -1.22 1.96 30.43
CA PHE A 204 -0.69 2.92 29.46
C PHE A 204 0.84 3.06 29.54
N MET A 205 1.39 3.43 30.71
CA MET A 205 2.83 3.66 30.86
C MET A 205 3.64 2.37 30.74
N LYS A 206 3.15 1.25 31.27
CA LYS A 206 3.85 -0.04 31.16
C LYS A 206 3.95 -0.52 29.71
N THR A 207 2.92 -0.29 28.91
CA THR A 207 2.96 -0.58 27.47
C THR A 207 3.95 0.33 26.76
N VAL A 208 3.96 1.64 27.08
CA VAL A 208 4.94 2.58 26.51
C VAL A 208 6.38 2.17 26.85
N GLU A 209 6.67 1.90 28.12
CA GLU A 209 7.99 1.47 28.59
C GLU A 209 8.42 0.14 27.96
N TYR A 210 7.51 -0.83 27.91
CA TYR A 210 7.79 -2.15 27.33
C TYR A 210 8.11 -2.06 25.83
N VAL A 211 7.26 -1.37 25.06
CA VAL A 211 7.47 -1.20 23.61
C VAL A 211 8.72 -0.38 23.33
N SER A 212 8.92 0.72 24.06
CA SER A 212 10.11 1.58 23.92
C SER A 212 11.40 0.78 24.19
N GLY A 213 11.45 0.03 25.29
CA GLY A 213 12.62 -0.77 25.65
C GLY A 213 12.87 -1.97 24.73
N LYS A 214 11.80 -2.64 24.28
CA LYS A 214 11.91 -3.84 23.43
C LYS A 214 12.33 -3.51 21.99
N TYR A 215 11.80 -2.42 21.44
CA TYR A 215 11.99 -2.07 20.02
C TYR A 215 12.93 -0.87 19.82
N TYR A 216 13.54 -0.35 20.90
CA TYR A 216 14.46 0.80 20.87
C TYR A 216 13.85 2.06 20.24
N ILE A 217 12.53 2.25 20.40
CA ILE A 217 11.81 3.45 19.95
C ILE A 217 11.72 4.44 21.09
N SER A 218 11.80 5.74 20.81
CA SER A 218 11.66 6.77 21.85
C SER A 218 10.32 6.66 22.58
N ALA A 219 10.35 6.70 23.91
CA ALA A 219 9.14 6.60 24.74
C ALA A 219 8.12 7.68 24.39
N THR A 220 8.57 8.88 24.01
CA THR A 220 7.69 9.97 23.54
C THR A 220 6.92 9.58 22.28
N LYS A 221 7.58 8.99 21.27
CA LYS A 221 6.92 8.58 20.04
C LYS A 221 5.92 7.46 20.30
N VAL A 222 6.30 6.44 21.08
CA VAL A 222 5.38 5.36 21.48
C VAL A 222 4.18 5.92 22.23
N LYS A 223 4.40 6.84 23.18
CA LYS A 223 3.34 7.51 23.94
C LYS A 223 2.35 8.23 23.02
N THR A 224 2.84 9.01 22.06
CA THR A 224 1.99 9.70 21.07
C THR A 224 1.13 8.69 20.29
N CYS A 225 1.73 7.60 19.82
CA CYS A 225 0.99 6.54 19.10
C CYS A 225 -0.06 5.84 19.98
N VAL A 226 0.23 5.57 21.26
CA VAL A 226 -0.76 4.98 22.17
C VAL A 226 -1.94 5.94 22.42
N VAL A 227 -1.67 7.25 22.58
CA VAL A 227 -2.73 8.27 22.71
C VAL A 227 -3.59 8.31 21.45
N GLU A 228 -2.96 8.35 20.28
CA GLU A 228 -3.66 8.35 19.00
C GLU A 228 -4.57 7.13 18.82
N LEU A 229 -4.09 5.93 19.18
CA LEU A 229 -4.89 4.71 19.15
C LEU A 229 -6.07 4.73 20.13
N ILE A 230 -5.94 5.45 21.26
CA ILE A 230 -7.05 5.66 22.21
C ILE A 230 -8.06 6.63 21.63
N ASP A 231 -7.61 7.77 21.09
CA ASP A 231 -8.47 8.81 20.53
C ASP A 231 -9.25 8.30 19.31
N GLN A 232 -8.63 7.43 18.51
CA GLN A 232 -9.27 6.74 17.39
C GLN A 232 -10.15 5.57 17.83
N GLY A 233 -10.19 5.24 19.13
CA GLY A 233 -11.03 4.18 19.69
C GLY A 233 -10.57 2.75 19.38
N TYR A 234 -9.32 2.56 18.93
CA TYR A 234 -8.72 1.23 18.78
C TYR A 234 -8.25 0.66 20.12
N ILE A 235 -7.96 1.52 21.09
CA ILE A 235 -7.63 1.14 22.46
C ILE A 235 -8.62 1.79 23.42
N ILE A 236 -9.27 0.98 24.24
CA ILE A 236 -10.24 1.42 25.24
C ILE A 236 -9.57 1.46 26.62
N GLN A 237 -9.73 2.56 27.34
CA GLN A 237 -9.33 2.66 28.74
C GLN A 237 -10.46 2.18 29.65
N THR A 238 -10.16 1.22 30.52
CA THR A 238 -11.11 0.71 31.52
C THR A 238 -10.51 0.75 32.91
N LYS A 239 -11.38 0.84 33.93
CA LYS A 239 -10.98 0.71 35.33
C LYS A 239 -11.24 -0.72 35.77
N GLU A 240 -10.20 -1.40 36.22
CA GLU A 240 -10.28 -2.73 36.80
C GLU A 240 -9.89 -2.68 38.28
N ILE A 241 -10.41 -3.60 39.08
CA ILE A 241 -10.02 -3.76 40.47
C ILE A 241 -8.96 -4.85 40.54
N THR A 242 -7.81 -4.56 41.13
CA THR A 242 -6.75 -5.55 41.32
C THR A 242 -7.16 -6.60 42.36
N LYS A 243 -6.41 -7.70 42.44
CA LYS A 243 -6.58 -8.69 43.53
C LYS A 243 -6.46 -8.07 44.94
N GLN A 244 -5.79 -6.91 45.05
CA GLN A 244 -5.61 -6.15 46.28
C GLN A 244 -6.72 -5.11 46.53
N ARG A 245 -7.81 -5.14 45.74
CA ARG A 245 -8.92 -4.18 45.78
C ARG A 245 -8.56 -2.74 45.44
N GLU A 246 -7.43 -2.52 44.79
CA GLU A 246 -7.02 -1.20 44.31
C GLU A 246 -7.52 -0.96 42.88
N PRO A 247 -8.05 0.23 42.56
CA PRO A 247 -8.45 0.57 41.21
C PRO A 247 -7.22 0.82 40.32
N ILE A 248 -7.14 0.13 39.19
CA ILE A 248 -6.09 0.33 38.18
C ILE A 248 -6.72 0.70 36.83
N ARG A 249 -6.10 1.65 36.11
CA ARG A 249 -6.48 1.96 34.73
C ARG A 249 -5.71 1.07 33.78
N VAL A 250 -6.43 0.26 33.02
CA VAL A 250 -5.88 -0.65 32.02
C VAL A 250 -6.30 -0.22 30.62
N ILE A 251 -5.54 -0.66 29.63
CA ILE A 251 -5.83 -0.44 28.22
C ILE A 251 -6.18 -1.77 27.54
N ARG A 252 -7.25 -1.78 26.75
CA ARG A 252 -7.74 -2.96 26.05
C ARG A 252 -7.90 -2.64 24.56
N PRO A 253 -7.24 -3.36 23.64
CA PRO A 253 -7.49 -3.20 22.22
C PRO A 253 -8.91 -3.68 21.85
N ASP A 254 -9.59 -2.92 21.00
CA ASP A 254 -10.80 -3.39 20.31
C ASP A 254 -10.37 -4.18 19.07
N TRP A 255 -10.11 -5.48 19.26
CA TRP A 255 -9.63 -6.35 18.20
C TRP A 255 -10.56 -6.41 16.99
N ARG A 256 -11.88 -6.26 17.22
CA ARG A 256 -12.87 -6.27 16.14
C ARG A 256 -12.70 -5.03 15.27
N LYS A 257 -12.68 -3.85 15.88
CA LYS A 257 -12.49 -2.59 15.14
C LYS A 257 -11.13 -2.55 14.42
N ILE A 258 -10.07 -2.98 15.11
CA ILE A 258 -8.71 -3.03 14.54
C ILE A 258 -8.66 -3.92 13.29
N SER A 259 -9.35 -5.05 13.30
CA SER A 259 -9.43 -5.98 12.17
C SER A 259 -10.31 -5.43 11.03
N GLU A 260 -11.48 -4.88 11.36
CA GLU A 260 -12.42 -4.28 10.39
C GLU A 260 -11.76 -3.11 9.61
N ASP A 261 -11.00 -2.26 10.31
CA ASP A 261 -10.32 -1.11 9.71
C ASP A 261 -8.95 -1.47 9.09
N GLY A 262 -8.52 -2.73 9.18
CA GLY A 262 -7.28 -3.24 8.59
C GLY A 262 -6.00 -2.64 9.20
N ILE A 263 -6.07 -2.11 10.42
CA ILE A 263 -4.94 -1.45 11.10
C ILE A 263 -3.89 -2.48 11.55
N TRP A 264 -4.32 -3.70 11.88
CA TRP A 264 -3.42 -4.77 12.29
C TRP A 264 -3.94 -6.13 11.83
N MET A 265 -3.18 -6.82 10.98
CA MET A 265 -3.60 -8.08 10.36
C MET A 265 -3.21 -9.34 11.13
N ASN A 266 -2.45 -9.19 12.22
CA ASN A 266 -2.16 -10.33 13.09
C ASN A 266 -3.31 -10.60 14.07
N ALA A 267 -4.37 -9.77 14.10
CA ALA A 267 -5.54 -9.80 15.02
C ALA A 267 -6.19 -11.18 15.23
#